data_AF-A0A9D4KWS0-F1
#
_entry.id   AF-A0A9D4KWS0-F1
#
_cell.length_a   1.000
_cell.length_b   1.000
_cell.length_c   1.000
_cell.angle_alpha   90.00
_cell.angle_beta   90.00
_cell.angle_gamma   90.00
#
_symmetry.space_group_name_H-M   'P 1'
#
loop_
_entity.id
_entity.type
_entity.pdbx_description
1 polymer ?
#
loop_
_entity_poly.entity_id
_entity_poly.type
_entity_poly.pdbx_seq_one_letter_code
_entity_poly.pdbx_strand_id
1 'polypeptide(L)'
;MAGNDEDKEIQKDNYFDEAQRSFERSSILHHIHSKKFLVNNVRIEDPVFHDIRREIKLLAEKQDYWCEKYPVKWIQMEQSFDKLRHKGYQLLHMTEIDMENSLLIHPLTEQELALFLDIQHRHGNILYFNTDQLKNLVVLAPEWIIDVFRCFINHKHNKFPHNLEHWSAYENNAILKPEVFNEIMNESPPEIKHNSEHVLQYMEHLDVMAKPLKEEDIEPTDLQHHQQDTVDLAVHLNPHFVDFHIVPCRLKKPPPPIAQFTSPELCKKTPVVCFVFVQNFMPPSFFHRLVAVCIRTWPISRAGRKNLLYNGLAAFDMTETYVLTIWYNDHIIYARITSCTNDMISGLNFEKCQEVRLILRKICLNFQASHRKTHGLLQRSKSTYNVRI
;
A
#
# COMPACT_ATOMS: atom_id res chain seq x y z
N MET A 1 16.19 -21.47 33.11
CA MET A 1 17.13 -22.40 32.44
C MET A 1 17.95 -23.10 33.52
N ALA A 2 17.90 -24.43 33.58
CA ALA A 2 18.72 -25.25 34.47
C ALA A 2 19.90 -25.82 33.67
N GLY A 3 21.13 -25.56 34.14
CA GLY A 3 22.41 -25.82 33.46
C GLY A 3 23.49 -24.92 34.07
N ASN A 4 24.77 -25.30 33.96
CA ASN A 4 25.86 -24.43 34.43
C ASN A 4 25.89 -23.13 33.56
N ASP A 5 26.63 -22.09 33.96
CA ASP A 5 26.62 -20.81 33.23
C ASP A 5 27.24 -20.90 31.82
N GLU A 6 28.14 -21.85 31.59
CA GLU A 6 28.73 -22.20 30.29
C GLU A 6 27.71 -22.89 29.36
N ASP A 7 26.88 -23.80 29.90
CA ASP A 7 25.81 -24.47 29.15
C ASP A 7 24.74 -23.48 28.67
N LYS A 8 24.44 -22.46 29.48
CA LYS A 8 23.50 -21.39 29.11
C LYS A 8 24.07 -20.51 27.99
N GLU A 9 25.37 -20.25 28.01
CA GLU A 9 26.03 -19.42 26.99
C GLU A 9 26.10 -20.15 25.64
N ILE A 10 26.38 -21.46 25.65
CA ILE A 10 26.34 -22.30 24.45
C ILE A 10 24.91 -22.39 23.88
N GLN A 11 23.89 -22.58 24.73
CA GLN A 11 22.49 -22.58 24.29
C GLN A 11 22.07 -21.23 23.70
N LYS A 12 22.56 -20.12 24.27
CA LYS A 12 22.31 -18.76 23.79
C LYS A 12 22.87 -18.57 22.38
N ASP A 13 24.13 -18.93 22.16
CA ASP A 13 24.77 -18.75 20.86
C ASP A 13 24.10 -19.63 19.80
N ASN A 14 23.76 -20.88 20.14
CA ASN A 14 22.99 -21.76 19.26
C ASN A 14 21.64 -21.17 18.87
N TYR A 15 20.90 -20.57 19.80
CA TYR A 15 19.61 -19.94 19.52
C TYR A 15 19.76 -18.75 18.55
N PHE A 16 20.74 -17.88 18.79
CA PHE A 16 20.97 -16.74 17.91
C PHE A 16 21.48 -17.17 16.53
N ASP A 17 22.29 -18.21 16.44
CA ASP A 17 22.77 -18.74 15.17
C ASP A 17 21.64 -19.41 14.39
N GLU A 18 20.74 -20.12 15.05
CA GLU A 18 19.52 -20.65 14.42
C GLU A 18 18.61 -19.54 13.92
N ALA A 19 18.37 -18.50 14.74
CA ALA A 19 17.61 -17.33 14.33
C ALA A 19 18.28 -16.62 13.14
N GLN A 20 19.60 -16.47 13.14
CA GLN A 20 20.35 -15.85 12.04
C GLN A 20 20.28 -16.68 10.75
N ARG A 21 20.38 -18.01 10.84
CA ARG A 21 20.17 -18.93 9.70
C ARG A 21 18.79 -18.79 9.08
N SER A 22 17.76 -18.50 9.88
CA SER A 22 16.41 -18.23 9.35
C SER A 22 16.38 -16.99 8.44
N PHE A 23 17.33 -16.07 8.60
CA PHE A 23 17.47 -14.84 7.82
C PHE A 23 18.54 -14.91 6.72
N GLU A 24 19.41 -15.92 6.69
CA GLU A 24 20.51 -16.05 5.72
C GLU A 24 20.04 -16.07 4.25
N ARG A 25 18.81 -16.55 4.02
CA ARG A 25 18.18 -16.57 2.68
C ARG A 25 17.37 -15.30 2.38
N SER A 26 17.22 -14.42 3.36
CA SER A 26 16.40 -13.23 3.26
C SER A 26 17.24 -12.00 3.06
N SER A 27 16.74 -11.11 2.21
CA SER A 27 17.21 -9.74 2.05
C SER A 27 17.37 -9.04 3.37
N ILE A 28 16.49 -9.32 4.34
CA ILE A 28 16.39 -8.51 5.56
C ILE A 28 17.63 -8.59 6.44
N LEU A 29 18.55 -9.53 6.19
CA LEU A 29 19.79 -9.67 6.94
C LEU A 29 20.59 -8.34 7.00
N HIS A 30 20.60 -7.55 5.92
CA HIS A 30 21.29 -6.25 5.91
C HIS A 30 20.58 -5.15 6.71
N HIS A 31 19.33 -5.36 7.11
CA HIS A 31 18.57 -4.48 7.99
C HIS A 31 18.65 -4.92 9.47
N ILE A 32 19.20 -6.10 9.76
CA ILE A 32 19.33 -6.59 11.13
C ILE A 32 20.63 -6.05 11.74
N HIS A 33 20.49 -5.36 12.86
CA HIS A 33 21.64 -4.93 13.65
C HIS A 33 22.33 -6.15 14.28
N SER A 34 23.66 -6.21 14.17
CA SER A 34 24.44 -7.41 14.51
C SER A 34 24.54 -7.70 16.02
N LYS A 35 24.33 -6.70 16.89
CA LYS A 35 24.43 -6.90 18.33
C LYS A 35 23.20 -7.62 18.88
N LYS A 36 23.46 -8.68 19.63
CA LYS A 36 22.46 -9.60 20.21
C LYS A 36 22.21 -9.22 21.67
N PHE A 37 20.95 -9.21 22.09
CA PHE A 37 20.54 -8.91 23.47
C PHE A 37 19.64 -10.03 24.00
N LEU A 38 19.96 -10.56 25.17
CA LEU A 38 19.13 -11.56 25.85
C LEU A 38 18.33 -10.85 26.95
N VAL A 39 17.02 -10.79 26.78
CA VAL A 39 16.14 -10.08 27.72
C VAL A 39 15.40 -11.10 28.59
N ASN A 40 15.48 -10.93 29.92
CA ASN A 40 14.70 -11.73 30.84
C ASN A 40 13.32 -11.13 31.09
N ASN A 41 12.30 -11.68 30.44
CA ASN A 41 10.91 -11.21 30.55
C ASN A 41 10.26 -11.42 31.94
N VAL A 42 10.95 -12.03 32.91
CA VAL A 42 10.48 -12.17 34.30
C VAL A 42 10.91 -10.97 35.17
N ARG A 43 11.94 -10.23 34.76
CA ARG A 43 12.46 -9.08 35.51
C ARG A 43 11.89 -7.78 34.93
N ILE A 44 11.28 -6.97 35.78
CA ILE A 44 10.75 -5.65 35.39
C ILE A 44 11.89 -4.70 35.01
N GLU A 45 13.03 -4.79 35.69
CA GLU A 45 14.24 -4.02 35.39
C GLU A 45 15.42 -4.97 35.15
N ASP A 46 15.63 -5.33 33.88
CA ASP A 46 16.81 -6.06 33.43
C ASP A 46 17.95 -5.08 33.10
N PRO A 47 19.17 -5.24 33.65
CA PRO A 47 20.34 -4.45 33.26
C PRO A 47 20.57 -4.37 31.75
N VAL A 48 20.16 -5.41 31.01
CA VAL A 48 20.27 -5.46 29.54
C VAL A 48 19.49 -4.33 28.87
N PHE A 49 18.41 -3.81 29.47
CA PHE A 49 17.71 -2.65 28.93
C PHE A 49 18.59 -1.39 28.90
N HIS A 50 19.54 -1.24 29.82
CA HIS A 50 20.49 -0.14 29.77
C HIS A 50 21.41 -0.28 28.55
N ASP A 51 21.88 -1.49 28.26
CA ASP A 51 22.72 -1.77 27.10
C ASP A 51 21.96 -1.59 25.78
N ILE A 52 20.69 -2.00 25.73
CA ILE A 52 19.80 -1.76 24.58
C ILE A 52 19.63 -0.26 24.35
N ARG A 53 19.27 0.52 25.40
CA ARG A 53 19.11 1.98 25.28
C ARG A 53 20.40 2.66 24.80
N ARG A 54 21.55 2.22 25.32
CA ARG A 54 22.86 2.71 24.89
C ARG A 54 23.11 2.41 23.42
N GLU A 55 22.83 1.20 22.96
CA GLU A 55 23.03 0.83 21.56
C GLU A 55 22.08 1.59 20.63
N ILE A 56 20.81 1.73 21.00
CA ILE A 56 19.84 2.55 20.24
C ILE A 56 20.36 3.99 20.10
N LYS A 57 20.88 4.59 21.18
CA LYS A 57 21.47 5.92 21.13
C LYS A 57 22.67 5.98 20.17
N LEU A 58 23.60 5.02 20.26
CA LEU A 58 24.76 4.94 19.37
C LEU A 58 24.36 4.76 17.90
N LEU A 59 23.26 4.04 17.63
CA LEU A 59 22.73 3.87 16.28
C LEU A 59 22.02 5.13 15.78
N ALA A 60 21.31 5.83 16.65
CA ALA A 60 20.67 7.10 16.33
C ALA A 60 21.71 8.18 16.01
N GLU A 61 22.80 8.26 16.78
CA GLU A 61 23.93 9.18 16.56
C GLU A 61 24.65 8.97 15.23
N LYS A 62 24.55 7.78 14.64
CA LYS A 62 25.12 7.44 13.33
C LYS A 62 24.23 7.83 12.15
N GLN A 63 23.00 8.27 12.39
CA GLN A 63 22.10 8.64 11.32
C GLN A 63 22.51 9.99 10.71
N ASP A 64 22.36 10.13 9.40
CA ASP A 64 22.79 11.33 8.66
C ASP A 64 22.06 12.60 9.12
N TYR A 65 20.83 12.47 9.63
CA TYR A 65 20.01 13.56 10.16
C TYR A 65 20.30 13.90 11.62
N TRP A 66 21.15 13.13 12.30
CA TRP A 66 21.50 13.42 13.68
C TRP A 66 22.22 14.77 13.76
N CYS A 67 21.82 15.62 14.71
CA CYS A 67 22.29 17.00 14.84
C CYS A 67 22.02 17.91 13.63
N GLU A 68 21.09 17.55 12.74
CA GLU A 68 20.62 18.47 11.70
C GLU A 68 20.01 19.72 12.32
N LYS A 69 20.30 20.89 11.73
CA LYS A 69 19.86 22.17 12.25
C LYS A 69 18.50 22.53 11.68
N TYR A 70 17.53 22.73 12.56
CA TYR A 70 16.19 23.18 12.22
C TYR A 70 15.96 24.63 12.67
N PRO A 71 15.11 25.40 11.97
CA PRO A 71 14.70 26.71 12.43
C PRO A 71 14.04 26.64 13.81
N VAL A 72 14.45 27.50 14.75
CA VAL A 72 13.90 27.52 16.12
C VAL A 72 12.38 27.73 16.12
N LYS A 73 11.85 28.47 15.15
CA LYS A 73 10.40 28.68 14.99
C LYS A 73 9.62 27.38 14.82
N TRP A 74 10.23 26.35 14.21
CA TRP A 74 9.57 25.06 13.99
C TRP A 74 9.29 24.33 15.29
N ILE A 75 10.16 24.50 16.30
CA ILE A 75 9.96 23.91 17.63
C ILE A 75 8.65 24.41 18.25
N GLN A 76 8.29 25.67 18.05
CA GLN A 76 7.03 26.22 18.58
C GLN A 76 5.81 25.57 17.90
N MET A 77 5.91 25.34 16.60
CA MET A 77 4.85 24.67 15.84
C MET A 77 4.74 23.18 16.21
N GLU A 78 5.85 22.47 16.36
CA GLU A 78 5.88 21.08 16.85
C GLU A 78 5.24 20.97 18.23
N GLN A 79 5.57 21.88 19.15
CA GLN A 79 4.98 21.91 20.49
C GLN A 79 3.47 22.21 20.44
N SER A 80 2.99 23.02 19.49
CA SER A 80 1.55 23.20 19.29
C SER A 80 0.90 21.89 18.83
N PHE A 81 1.47 21.23 17.81
CA PHE A 81 0.99 19.95 17.32
C PHE A 81 0.97 18.87 18.42
N ASP A 82 2.01 18.81 19.26
CA ASP A 82 2.04 17.93 20.42
C ASP A 82 0.90 18.21 21.39
N LYS A 83 0.64 19.48 21.72
CA LYS A 83 -0.48 19.83 22.61
C LYS A 83 -1.82 19.40 22.02
N LEU A 84 -2.01 19.56 20.71
CA LEU A 84 -3.23 19.13 20.02
C LEU A 84 -3.36 17.60 20.03
N ARG A 85 -2.29 16.86 19.78
CA ARG A 85 -2.26 15.39 19.94
C ARG A 85 -2.65 14.97 21.35
N HIS A 86 -2.11 15.60 22.39
CA HIS A 86 -2.46 15.32 23.78
C HIS A 86 -3.92 15.62 24.12
N LYS A 87 -4.55 16.56 23.41
CA LYS A 87 -5.99 16.85 23.50
C LYS A 87 -6.85 15.86 22.69
N GLY A 88 -6.25 14.93 21.96
CA GLY A 88 -6.93 13.91 21.17
C GLY A 88 -7.20 14.29 19.71
N TYR A 89 -6.65 15.40 19.21
CA TYR A 89 -6.78 15.75 17.80
C TYR A 89 -5.92 14.82 16.93
N GLN A 90 -6.58 14.13 15.99
CA GLN A 90 -5.95 13.20 15.06
C GLN A 90 -5.64 13.85 13.70
N LEU A 91 -6.48 14.80 13.30
CA LEU A 91 -6.46 15.48 12.01
C LEU A 91 -6.75 16.97 12.22
N LEU A 92 -6.17 17.81 11.37
CA LEU A 92 -6.47 19.23 11.27
C LEU A 92 -6.69 19.65 9.81
N HIS A 93 -7.54 20.64 9.63
CA HIS A 93 -7.63 21.41 8.39
C HIS A 93 -6.54 22.48 8.34
N MET A 94 -6.13 22.87 7.12
CA MET A 94 -5.15 23.94 6.94
C MET A 94 -5.57 25.26 7.61
N THR A 95 -6.87 25.56 7.66
CA THR A 95 -7.38 26.75 8.38
C THR A 95 -7.10 26.69 9.88
N GLU A 96 -7.15 25.51 10.49
CA GLU A 96 -6.83 25.33 11.92
C GLU A 96 -5.32 25.45 12.14
N ILE A 97 -4.52 24.94 11.19
CA ILE A 97 -3.05 25.09 11.21
C ILE A 97 -2.65 26.56 11.07
N ASP A 98 -3.31 27.32 10.20
CA ASP A 98 -3.07 28.76 10.04
C ASP A 98 -3.44 29.53 11.32
N MET A 99 -4.53 29.15 11.98
CA MET A 99 -4.89 29.69 13.29
C MET A 99 -3.81 29.42 14.33
N GLU A 100 -3.36 28.17 14.46
CA GLU A 100 -2.28 27.80 15.38
C GLU A 100 -0.96 28.51 15.07
N ASN A 101 -0.62 28.65 13.78
CA ASN A 101 0.55 29.37 13.33
C ASN A 101 0.48 30.87 13.69
N SER A 102 -0.72 31.48 13.62
CA SER A 102 -0.93 32.89 13.99
C SER A 102 -0.75 33.16 15.50
N LEU A 103 -0.90 32.13 16.34
CA LEU A 103 -0.73 32.22 17.80
C LEU A 103 0.74 32.09 18.23
N LEU A 104 1.65 31.76 17.31
CA LEU A 104 3.06 31.63 17.61
C LEU A 104 3.70 33.01 17.87
N ILE A 105 4.73 33.04 18.71
CA ILE A 105 5.53 34.25 18.93
C ILE A 105 6.17 34.71 17.62
N HIS A 106 6.60 33.75 16.80
CA HIS A 106 7.15 33.98 15.47
C HIS A 106 6.42 33.11 14.45
N PRO A 107 5.30 33.59 13.88
CA PRO A 107 4.57 32.86 12.85
C PRO A 107 5.47 32.49 11.67
N LEU A 108 5.22 31.31 11.11
CA LEU A 108 5.83 30.86 9.86
C LEU A 108 5.14 31.56 8.69
N THR A 109 5.93 31.99 7.71
CA THR A 109 5.40 32.37 6.40
C THR A 109 4.78 31.16 5.70
N GLU A 110 3.94 31.38 4.69
CA GLU A 110 3.31 30.30 3.91
C GLU A 110 4.35 29.30 3.36
N GLN A 111 5.47 29.81 2.85
CA GLN A 111 6.56 28.99 2.32
C GLN A 111 7.27 28.19 3.43
N GLU A 112 7.54 28.81 4.59
CA GLU A 112 8.13 28.14 5.74
C GLU A 112 7.20 27.05 6.30
N LEU A 113 5.88 27.30 6.33
CA LEU A 113 4.88 26.35 6.79
C LEU A 113 4.76 25.16 5.85
N ALA A 114 4.69 25.40 4.54
CA ALA A 114 4.67 24.32 3.54
C ALA A 114 5.94 23.45 3.64
N LEU A 115 7.11 24.06 3.82
CA LEU A 115 8.37 23.34 4.00
C LEU A 115 8.39 22.55 5.33
N PHE A 116 7.87 23.14 6.41
CA PHE A 116 7.72 22.47 7.70
C PHE A 116 6.86 21.22 7.57
N LEU A 117 5.65 21.34 7.00
CA LEU A 117 4.72 20.23 6.83
C LEU A 117 5.31 19.11 5.97
N ASP A 118 5.97 19.46 4.87
CA ASP A 118 6.61 18.47 4.00
C ASP A 118 7.77 17.74 4.70
N ILE A 119 8.57 18.43 5.53
CA ILE A 119 9.63 17.78 6.31
C ILE A 119 9.05 16.89 7.41
N GLN A 120 8.05 17.35 8.16
CA GLN A 120 7.40 16.53 9.18
C GLN A 120 6.71 15.30 8.57
N HIS A 121 6.12 15.44 7.38
CA HIS A 121 5.57 14.32 6.63
C HIS A 121 6.65 13.30 6.24
N ARG A 122 7.79 13.79 5.76
CA ARG A 122 8.94 12.93 5.39
C ARG A 122 9.53 12.20 6.59
N HIS A 123 9.52 12.80 7.78
CA HIS A 123 9.91 12.14 9.03
C HIS A 123 8.89 11.10 9.51
N GLY A 124 7.68 11.10 8.95
CA GLY A 124 6.59 10.26 9.43
C GLY A 124 6.03 10.74 10.77
N ASN A 125 6.23 12.01 11.14
CA ASN A 125 5.64 12.61 12.33
C ASN A 125 4.19 13.04 12.12
N ILE A 126 3.84 13.33 10.85
CA ILE A 126 2.49 13.67 10.38
C ILE A 126 2.26 13.04 9.01
N LEU A 127 1.02 13.05 8.51
CA LEU A 127 0.73 12.80 7.09
C LEU A 127 0.18 14.07 6.46
N TYR A 128 0.87 14.54 5.42
CA TYR A 128 0.47 15.69 4.63
C TYR A 128 0.76 15.41 3.16
N PHE A 129 -0.24 15.58 2.31
CA PHE A 129 -0.11 15.39 0.87
C PHE A 129 -0.49 16.69 0.16
N ASN A 130 0.49 17.34 -0.45
CA ASN A 130 0.25 18.53 -1.27
C ASN A 130 -0.33 18.12 -2.64
N THR A 131 -1.58 17.66 -2.64
CA THR A 131 -2.37 17.27 -3.81
C THR A 131 -3.74 17.94 -3.73
N ASP A 132 -4.40 18.14 -4.87
CA ASP A 132 -5.67 18.87 -4.87
C ASP A 132 -6.75 18.27 -3.96
N GLN A 133 -6.72 16.96 -3.74
CA GLN A 133 -7.67 16.25 -2.88
C GLN A 133 -7.35 16.36 -1.39
N LEU A 134 -6.07 16.44 -0.99
CA LEU A 134 -5.64 16.31 0.40
C LEU A 134 -4.84 17.51 0.93
N LYS A 135 -4.51 18.51 0.10
CA LYS A 135 -3.68 19.67 0.48
C LYS A 135 -4.23 20.50 1.63
N ASN A 136 -5.52 20.39 1.91
CA ASN A 136 -6.20 21.12 2.97
C ASN A 136 -6.28 20.33 4.29
N LEU A 137 -5.69 19.14 4.36
CA LEU A 137 -5.79 18.21 5.49
C LEU A 137 -4.40 17.75 5.94
N VAL A 138 -4.21 17.68 7.25
CA VAL A 138 -3.00 17.13 7.87
C VAL A 138 -3.41 16.14 8.95
N VAL A 139 -2.94 14.90 8.83
CA VAL A 139 -3.06 13.92 9.92
C VAL A 139 -1.92 14.18 10.91
N LEU A 140 -2.25 14.58 12.14
CA LEU A 140 -1.28 14.85 13.20
C LEU A 140 -0.65 13.58 13.77
N ALA A 141 -1.41 12.49 13.79
CA ALA A 141 -0.99 11.21 14.36
C ALA A 141 -1.12 10.12 13.27
N PRO A 142 -0.02 9.75 12.59
CA PRO A 142 -0.05 8.74 11.54
C PRO A 142 -0.60 7.38 12.00
N GLU A 143 -0.56 7.06 13.30
CA GLU A 143 -1.19 5.87 13.87
C GLU A 143 -2.69 5.81 13.59
N TRP A 144 -3.35 6.96 13.56
CA TRP A 144 -4.78 7.04 13.24
C TRP A 144 -5.11 6.42 11.89
N ILE A 145 -4.28 6.64 10.85
CA ILE A 145 -4.55 6.04 9.54
C ILE A 145 -4.38 4.52 9.55
N ILE A 146 -3.47 4.01 10.39
CA ILE A 146 -3.26 2.57 10.56
C ILE A 146 -4.50 1.96 11.21
N ASP A 147 -5.08 2.62 12.21
CA ASP A 147 -6.30 2.18 12.86
C ASP A 147 -7.50 2.23 11.91
N VAL A 148 -7.59 3.28 11.07
CA VAL A 148 -8.57 3.36 9.97
C VAL A 148 -8.44 2.15 9.05
N PHE A 149 -7.24 1.84 8.54
CA PHE A 149 -7.07 0.68 7.65
C PHE A 149 -7.42 -0.63 8.35
N ARG A 150 -7.11 -0.75 9.63
CA ARG A 150 -7.48 -1.92 10.44
C ARG A 150 -8.99 -2.11 10.50
N CYS A 151 -9.77 -1.03 10.58
CA CYS A 151 -11.23 -1.11 10.56
C CYS A 151 -11.76 -1.78 9.29
N PHE A 152 -11.15 -1.57 8.12
CA PHE A 152 -11.59 -2.21 6.86
C PHE A 152 -10.95 -3.59 6.63
N ILE A 153 -9.66 -3.73 6.95
CA ILE A 153 -8.88 -4.95 6.72
C ILE A 153 -9.16 -6.03 7.77
N ASN A 154 -9.69 -5.71 8.95
CA ASN A 154 -10.01 -6.73 9.95
C ASN A 154 -11.51 -6.85 10.24
N HIS A 155 -12.34 -6.01 9.62
CA HIS A 155 -13.78 -6.09 9.84
C HIS A 155 -14.33 -7.46 9.47
N LYS A 156 -15.27 -7.91 10.28
CA LYS A 156 -16.18 -9.01 10.00
C LYS A 156 -17.58 -8.46 10.23
N HIS A 157 -18.50 -8.76 9.33
CA HIS A 157 -19.87 -8.33 9.53
C HIS A 157 -20.46 -8.89 10.83
N ASN A 158 -21.38 -8.13 11.43
CA ASN A 158 -22.16 -8.59 12.56
C ASN A 158 -23.05 -9.78 12.20
N LYS A 159 -23.55 -10.53 13.20
CA LYS A 159 -24.39 -11.72 12.95
C LYS A 159 -25.63 -11.46 12.08
N PHE A 160 -26.10 -10.22 12.03
CA PHE A 160 -27.26 -9.78 11.23
C PHE A 160 -26.89 -8.51 10.45
N PRO A 161 -26.14 -8.62 9.34
CA PRO A 161 -25.77 -7.45 8.56
C PRO A 161 -27.00 -6.86 7.86
N HIS A 162 -27.04 -5.53 7.73
CA HIS A 162 -28.15 -4.86 7.05
C HIS A 162 -28.25 -5.25 5.58
N ASN A 163 -27.11 -5.55 4.94
CA ASN A 163 -27.05 -5.98 3.54
C ASN A 163 -26.08 -7.15 3.33
N LEU A 164 -26.58 -8.37 3.57
CA LEU A 164 -25.79 -9.60 3.46
C LEU A 164 -25.17 -9.79 2.06
N GLU A 165 -25.84 -9.33 1.00
CA GLU A 165 -25.31 -9.43 -0.37
C GLU A 165 -24.07 -8.54 -0.55
N HIS A 166 -24.12 -7.30 -0.08
CA HIS A 166 -23.00 -6.36 -0.20
C HIS A 166 -21.82 -6.83 0.67
N TRP A 167 -22.08 -7.36 1.86
CA TRP A 167 -21.06 -7.99 2.70
C TRP A 167 -20.44 -9.22 2.04
N SER A 168 -21.26 -10.09 1.45
CA SER A 168 -20.78 -11.24 0.69
C SER A 168 -19.88 -10.81 -0.48
N ALA A 169 -20.22 -9.73 -1.19
CA ALA A 169 -19.37 -9.18 -2.24
C ALA A 169 -18.04 -8.65 -1.68
N TYR A 170 -18.04 -7.99 -0.53
CA TYR A 170 -16.83 -7.50 0.13
C TYR A 170 -15.94 -8.66 0.61
N GLU A 171 -16.49 -9.66 1.27
CA GLU A 171 -15.72 -10.79 1.82
C GLU A 171 -15.22 -11.76 0.76
N ASN A 172 -15.99 -11.96 -0.32
CA ASN A 172 -15.65 -12.93 -1.36
C ASN A 172 -14.82 -12.32 -2.48
N ASN A 173 -15.08 -11.06 -2.85
CA ASN A 173 -14.52 -10.43 -4.03
C ASN A 173 -13.78 -9.12 -3.72
N ALA A 174 -13.66 -8.73 -2.45
CA ALA A 174 -13.06 -7.47 -2.01
C ALA A 174 -13.76 -6.21 -2.56
N ILE A 175 -15.05 -6.33 -2.90
CA ILE A 175 -15.88 -5.23 -3.42
C ILE A 175 -16.52 -4.48 -2.26
N LEU A 176 -16.02 -3.28 -1.98
CA LEU A 176 -16.51 -2.39 -0.95
C LEU A 176 -17.54 -1.43 -1.55
N LYS A 177 -18.83 -1.72 -1.30
CA LYS A 177 -19.94 -0.83 -1.66
C LYS A 177 -20.16 0.23 -0.56
N PRO A 178 -20.82 1.37 -0.87
CA PRO A 178 -20.97 2.48 0.06
C PRO A 178 -21.74 2.10 1.33
N GLU A 179 -22.69 1.17 1.24
CA GLU A 179 -23.45 0.70 2.40
C GLU A 179 -22.54 -0.05 3.39
N VAL A 180 -21.65 -0.91 2.88
CA VAL A 180 -20.67 -1.63 3.72
C VAL A 180 -19.64 -0.66 4.28
N PHE A 181 -19.18 0.31 3.49
CA PHE A 181 -18.30 1.38 3.97
C PHE A 181 -18.95 2.14 5.13
N ASN A 182 -20.19 2.58 4.96
CA ASN A 182 -20.93 3.33 5.98
C ASN A 182 -21.19 2.48 7.23
N GLU A 183 -21.47 1.19 7.09
CA GLU A 183 -21.63 0.27 8.22
C GLU A 183 -20.32 0.12 9.00
N ILE A 184 -19.19 -0.13 8.32
CA ILE A 184 -17.86 -0.20 8.94
C ILE A 184 -17.52 1.11 9.66
N MET A 185 -17.78 2.26 9.02
CA MET A 185 -17.52 3.58 9.62
C MET A 185 -18.42 3.86 10.82
N ASN A 186 -19.67 3.42 10.79
CA ASN A 186 -20.61 3.59 11.90
C ASN A 186 -20.23 2.79 13.13
N GLU A 187 -19.61 1.62 12.93
CA GLU A 187 -19.08 0.74 13.97
C GLU A 187 -17.65 1.10 14.41
N SER A 188 -16.97 1.99 13.66
CA SER A 188 -15.62 2.43 13.98
C SER A 188 -15.60 3.38 15.19
N PRO A 189 -14.45 3.51 15.88
CA PRO A 189 -14.28 4.46 16.96
C PRO A 189 -14.71 5.89 16.58
N PRO A 190 -15.24 6.69 17.53
CA PRO A 190 -15.72 8.04 17.26
C PRO A 190 -14.70 8.91 16.50
N GLU A 191 -13.42 8.81 16.84
CA GLU A 191 -12.33 9.60 16.24
C GLU A 191 -12.17 9.33 14.73
N ILE A 192 -12.53 8.13 14.28
CA ILE A 192 -12.52 7.73 12.88
C ILE A 192 -13.86 8.11 12.22
N LYS A 193 -14.97 7.83 12.90
CA LYS A 193 -16.33 8.04 12.40
C LYS A 193 -16.61 9.49 11.96
N HIS A 194 -16.14 10.48 12.72
CA HIS A 194 -16.38 11.90 12.41
C HIS A 194 -15.65 12.40 11.15
N ASN A 195 -14.68 11.64 10.63
CA ASN A 195 -13.82 12.02 9.51
C ASN A 195 -14.02 11.13 8.27
N SER A 196 -15.22 10.56 8.08
CA SER A 196 -15.50 9.52 7.09
C SER A 196 -15.17 9.90 5.64
N GLU A 197 -15.44 11.14 5.24
CA GLU A 197 -15.12 11.63 3.89
C GLU A 197 -13.60 11.63 3.63
N HIS A 198 -12.81 12.08 4.61
CA HIS A 198 -11.36 12.13 4.52
C HIS A 198 -10.73 10.74 4.53
N VAL A 199 -11.30 9.80 5.30
CA VAL A 199 -10.86 8.40 5.30
C VAL A 199 -10.88 7.82 3.89
N LEU A 200 -11.96 8.06 3.14
CA LEU A 200 -12.08 7.57 1.77
C LEU A 200 -10.97 8.15 0.88
N GLN A 201 -10.77 9.47 0.92
CA GLN A 201 -9.74 10.16 0.14
C GLN A 201 -8.32 9.64 0.46
N TYR A 202 -7.98 9.43 1.74
CA TYR A 202 -6.69 8.87 2.13
C TYR A 202 -6.50 7.43 1.65
N MET A 203 -7.52 6.58 1.77
CA MET A 203 -7.45 5.19 1.32
C MET A 203 -7.27 5.07 -0.20
N GLU A 204 -7.90 5.95 -0.98
CA GLU A 204 -7.68 6.03 -2.44
C GLU A 204 -6.29 6.56 -2.77
N HIS A 205 -5.86 7.63 -2.10
CA HIS A 205 -4.56 8.26 -2.35
C HIS A 205 -3.39 7.33 -2.04
N LEU A 206 -3.53 6.51 -0.99
CA LEU A 206 -2.52 5.55 -0.55
C LEU A 206 -2.60 4.18 -1.26
N ASP A 207 -3.44 4.07 -2.28
CA ASP A 207 -3.64 2.85 -3.08
C ASP A 207 -4.09 1.64 -2.23
N VAL A 208 -4.75 1.90 -1.10
CA VAL A 208 -5.33 0.85 -0.23
C VAL A 208 -6.58 0.27 -0.88
N MET A 209 -7.31 1.12 -1.59
CA MET A 209 -8.45 0.75 -2.42
C MET A 209 -8.42 1.50 -3.75
N ALA A 210 -9.20 1.01 -4.70
CA ALA A 210 -9.30 1.60 -6.03
C ALA A 210 -10.72 1.55 -6.53
N LYS A 211 -11.17 2.66 -7.11
CA LYS A 211 -12.40 2.74 -7.87
C LYS A 211 -12.13 2.23 -9.29
N PRO A 212 -12.84 1.20 -9.78
CA PRO A 212 -12.70 0.74 -11.17
C PRO A 212 -13.16 1.82 -12.16
N LEU A 213 -12.60 1.79 -13.36
CA LEU A 213 -13.10 2.61 -14.48
C LEU A 213 -14.58 2.28 -14.75
N LYS A 214 -15.39 3.32 -14.99
CA LYS A 214 -16.76 3.14 -15.45
C LYS A 214 -16.74 2.83 -16.96
N GLU A 215 -17.72 2.07 -17.44
CA GLU A 215 -17.88 1.82 -18.88
C GLU A 215 -18.08 3.13 -19.68
N GLU A 216 -18.64 4.18 -19.05
CA GLU A 216 -18.79 5.52 -19.64
C GLU A 216 -17.48 6.31 -19.77
N ASP A 217 -16.44 5.95 -19.00
CA ASP A 217 -15.13 6.59 -19.02
C ASP A 217 -14.22 5.98 -20.12
N ILE A 218 -14.73 5.01 -20.90
CA ILE A 218 -14.05 4.35 -22.01
C ILE A 218 -14.40 5.11 -23.31
N GLU A 219 -13.40 5.67 -23.98
CA GLU A 219 -13.60 6.40 -25.25
C GLU A 219 -14.31 5.51 -26.30
N PRO A 220 -15.27 6.03 -27.09
CA PRO A 220 -16.14 5.22 -27.97
C PRO A 220 -15.43 4.48 -29.13
N THR A 221 -14.11 4.61 -29.26
CA THR A 221 -13.34 3.93 -30.31
C THR A 221 -13.09 2.45 -30.03
N ASP A 222 -13.37 1.99 -28.80
CA ASP A 222 -13.09 0.61 -28.34
C ASP A 222 -14.34 -0.23 -28.05
N LEU A 223 -15.54 0.19 -28.50
CA LEU A 223 -16.81 -0.52 -28.22
C LEU A 223 -17.77 -0.52 -29.42
N GLN A 224 -17.31 -0.93 -30.59
CA GLN A 224 -18.22 -1.31 -31.67
C GLN A 224 -17.99 -2.77 -32.01
N HIS A 225 -19.03 -3.59 -31.78
CA HIS A 225 -19.27 -4.99 -32.23
C HIS A 225 -19.48 -6.06 -31.14
N HIS A 226 -20.13 -5.72 -30.02
CA HIS A 226 -20.87 -6.71 -29.23
C HIS A 226 -22.37 -6.41 -29.18
N GLN A 227 -23.04 -6.62 -30.32
CA GLN A 227 -24.49 -6.82 -30.36
C GLN A 227 -24.78 -8.07 -31.17
N GLN A 228 -25.12 -9.15 -30.46
CA GLN A 228 -26.27 -10.04 -30.66
C GLN A 228 -25.98 -11.30 -29.82
N ASP A 229 -26.51 -11.32 -28.59
CA ASP A 229 -26.74 -12.51 -27.71
C ASP A 229 -26.69 -12.15 -26.20
N THR A 230 -26.45 -10.89 -25.83
CA THR A 230 -26.36 -10.42 -24.43
C THR A 230 -27.67 -9.87 -23.83
N VAL A 231 -28.79 -10.00 -24.53
CA VAL A 231 -30.06 -9.33 -24.15
C VAL A 231 -30.70 -9.94 -22.88
N ASP A 232 -30.35 -11.16 -22.49
CA ASP A 232 -30.91 -11.82 -21.29
C ASP A 232 -29.98 -11.91 -20.07
N LEU A 233 -28.79 -11.27 -20.09
CA LEU A 233 -27.93 -11.16 -18.89
C LEU A 233 -27.65 -9.72 -18.44
N ALA A 234 -27.93 -8.73 -19.28
CA ALA A 234 -27.89 -7.33 -18.88
C ALA A 234 -29.00 -6.97 -17.87
N VAL A 235 -29.98 -7.85 -17.62
CA VAL A 235 -31.17 -7.58 -16.77
C VAL A 235 -30.98 -7.98 -15.30
N HIS A 236 -29.85 -8.58 -14.91
CA HIS A 236 -29.56 -8.82 -13.48
C HIS A 236 -28.50 -7.93 -12.85
N LEU A 237 -27.91 -7.00 -13.62
CA LEU A 237 -27.13 -5.87 -13.12
C LEU A 237 -27.24 -4.67 -14.09
N ASN A 238 -28.39 -3.98 -14.14
CA ASN A 238 -28.57 -2.64 -14.74
C ASN A 238 -29.75 -1.94 -14.02
N PRO A 239 -29.88 -0.60 -13.95
CA PRO A 239 -28.95 0.50 -14.20
C PRO A 239 -29.09 1.55 -13.06
N HIS A 240 -28.35 1.36 -11.97
CA HIS A 240 -27.95 2.47 -11.10
C HIS A 240 -26.46 2.26 -10.88
N PHE A 241 -25.64 3.19 -11.35
CA PHE A 241 -24.21 3.22 -11.10
C PHE A 241 -23.94 3.15 -9.60
N VAL A 242 -23.73 1.95 -9.06
CA VAL A 242 -23.33 1.81 -7.66
C VAL A 242 -21.85 2.14 -7.62
N ASP A 243 -21.52 3.31 -7.08
CA ASP A 243 -20.15 3.69 -6.76
C ASP A 243 -19.55 2.64 -5.84
N PHE A 244 -18.50 1.92 -6.23
CA PHE A 244 -17.86 0.93 -5.37
C PHE A 244 -16.34 0.97 -5.53
N HIS A 245 -15.67 0.51 -4.49
CA HIS A 245 -14.22 0.37 -4.44
C HIS A 245 -13.83 -1.09 -4.36
N ILE A 246 -12.64 -1.40 -4.83
CA ILE A 246 -12.01 -2.69 -4.62
C ILE A 246 -10.88 -2.51 -3.63
N VAL A 247 -10.76 -3.40 -2.64
CA VAL A 247 -9.71 -3.39 -1.61
C VAL A 247 -8.71 -4.53 -1.88
N PRO A 248 -7.62 -4.34 -2.65
CA PRO A 248 -6.84 -5.44 -3.21
C PRO A 248 -6.18 -6.36 -2.17
N CYS A 249 -5.90 -5.87 -0.98
CA CYS A 249 -5.32 -6.68 0.10
C CYS A 249 -6.30 -7.72 0.67
N ARG A 250 -7.61 -7.57 0.41
CA ARG A 250 -8.65 -8.53 0.83
C ARG A 250 -9.00 -9.57 -0.22
N LEU A 251 -8.42 -9.47 -1.42
CA LEU A 251 -8.68 -10.43 -2.49
C LEU A 251 -8.31 -11.86 -2.04
N LYS A 252 -9.08 -12.85 -2.50
CA LYS A 252 -8.78 -14.25 -2.26
C LYS A 252 -7.67 -14.73 -3.18
N LYS A 253 -6.94 -15.76 -2.77
CA LYS A 253 -5.95 -16.42 -3.63
C LYS A 253 -6.63 -17.03 -4.87
N PRO A 254 -5.95 -17.05 -6.03
CA PRO A 254 -6.50 -17.67 -7.22
C PRO A 254 -6.69 -19.18 -7.01
N PRO A 255 -7.75 -19.79 -7.59
CA PRO A 255 -7.90 -21.24 -7.58
C PRO A 255 -6.77 -21.89 -8.41
N PRO A 256 -6.15 -22.98 -7.94
CA PRO A 256 -5.19 -23.72 -8.75
C PRO A 256 -5.89 -24.47 -9.91
N PRO A 257 -5.20 -24.68 -11.05
CA PRO A 257 -3.83 -24.28 -11.36
C PRO A 257 -3.74 -22.84 -11.90
N ILE A 258 -2.80 -22.05 -11.35
CA ILE A 258 -2.57 -20.64 -11.76
C ILE A 258 -2.19 -20.52 -13.26
N ALA A 259 -1.57 -21.56 -13.82
CA ALA A 259 -1.14 -21.62 -15.21
C ALA A 259 -2.27 -21.33 -16.21
N GLN A 260 -3.52 -21.70 -15.88
CA GLN A 260 -4.68 -21.47 -16.75
C GLN A 260 -4.97 -19.98 -16.99
N PHE A 261 -4.60 -19.13 -16.05
CA PHE A 261 -4.82 -17.68 -16.13
C PHE A 261 -3.62 -16.93 -16.74
N THR A 262 -2.41 -17.46 -16.58
CA THR A 262 -1.18 -16.81 -17.05
C THR A 262 -0.73 -17.27 -18.44
N SER A 263 -1.30 -18.36 -18.94
CA SER A 263 -0.89 -19.02 -20.18
C SER A 263 -2.05 -19.72 -20.91
N PRO A 264 -3.14 -19.01 -21.28
CA PRO A 264 -4.25 -19.62 -22.02
C PRO A 264 -3.75 -20.24 -23.33
N GLU A 265 -4.21 -21.46 -23.66
CA GLU A 265 -3.68 -22.27 -24.77
C GLU A 265 -3.98 -21.67 -26.15
N LEU A 266 -5.05 -20.89 -26.27
CA LEU A 266 -5.59 -20.38 -27.53
C LEU A 266 -5.18 -18.93 -27.87
N CYS A 267 -4.31 -18.28 -27.08
CA CYS A 267 -3.93 -16.88 -27.31
C CYS A 267 -2.43 -16.75 -27.68
N LYS A 268 -2.11 -15.79 -28.55
CA LYS A 268 -0.73 -15.36 -28.83
C LYS A 268 -0.17 -14.65 -27.61
N LYS A 269 1.11 -14.89 -27.27
CA LYS A 269 1.71 -14.44 -26.00
C LYS A 269 2.94 -13.58 -26.26
N THR A 270 3.09 -12.50 -25.50
CA THR A 270 4.38 -11.80 -25.42
C THR A 270 5.39 -12.59 -24.60
N PRO A 271 6.69 -12.29 -24.77
CA PRO A 271 7.65 -12.48 -23.71
C PRO A 271 7.11 -11.93 -22.38
N VAL A 272 7.43 -12.60 -21.29
CA VAL A 272 7.08 -12.12 -19.95
C VAL A 272 8.06 -11.01 -19.58
N VAL A 273 7.53 -9.87 -19.16
CA VAL A 273 8.32 -8.81 -18.53
C VAL A 273 8.43 -9.14 -17.05
N CYS A 274 9.65 -9.24 -16.55
CA CYS A 274 9.92 -9.57 -15.14
C CYS A 274 10.50 -8.35 -14.44
N PHE A 275 9.86 -7.91 -13.36
CA PHE A 275 10.36 -6.90 -12.45
C PHE A 275 10.97 -7.61 -11.26
N VAL A 276 12.30 -7.65 -11.21
CA VAL A 276 13.05 -8.33 -10.15
C VAL A 276 13.44 -7.31 -9.09
N PHE A 277 12.97 -7.52 -7.87
CA PHE A 277 13.39 -6.71 -6.73
C PHE A 277 14.78 -7.13 -6.26
N VAL A 278 15.72 -6.19 -6.31
CA VAL A 278 17.09 -6.40 -5.84
C VAL A 278 17.10 -6.77 -4.35
N GLN A 279 18.07 -7.61 -3.97
CA GLN A 279 18.18 -8.26 -2.65
C GLN A 279 17.09 -9.29 -2.35
N ASN A 280 16.23 -9.66 -3.30
CA ASN A 280 15.18 -10.65 -3.13
C ASN A 280 14.08 -10.21 -2.13
N PHE A 281 13.84 -8.90 -1.98
CA PHE A 281 12.77 -8.36 -1.12
C PHE A 281 11.72 -7.63 -1.94
N MET A 282 10.48 -8.12 -1.93
CA MET A 282 9.33 -7.33 -2.36
C MET A 282 8.47 -7.00 -1.14
N PRO A 283 8.20 -5.70 -0.84
CA PRO A 283 7.32 -5.33 0.24
C PRO A 283 5.93 -6.00 0.07
N PRO A 284 5.33 -6.60 1.11
CA PRO A 284 4.06 -7.32 0.98
C PRO A 284 2.92 -6.49 0.39
N SER A 285 2.89 -5.18 0.68
CA SER A 285 1.87 -4.26 0.17
C SER A 285 2.06 -3.83 -1.28
N PHE A 286 3.25 -4.06 -1.86
CA PHE A 286 3.59 -3.54 -3.20
C PHE A 286 2.63 -4.06 -4.27
N PHE A 287 2.40 -5.37 -4.30
CA PHE A 287 1.54 -5.97 -5.31
C PHE A 287 0.09 -5.46 -5.21
N HIS A 288 -0.42 -5.25 -4.00
CA HIS A 288 -1.75 -4.70 -3.78
C HIS A 288 -1.90 -3.29 -4.32
N ARG A 289 -0.88 -2.44 -4.10
CA ARG A 289 -0.86 -1.07 -4.63
C ARG A 289 -0.71 -1.06 -6.15
N LEU A 290 0.12 -1.95 -6.71
CA LEU A 290 0.22 -2.12 -8.15
C LEU A 290 -1.16 -2.48 -8.75
N VAL A 291 -1.86 -3.45 -8.16
CA VAL A 291 -3.20 -3.85 -8.57
C VAL A 291 -4.19 -2.67 -8.45
N ALA A 292 -4.16 -1.90 -7.37
CA ALA A 292 -5.00 -0.71 -7.21
C ALA A 292 -4.78 0.33 -8.32
N VAL A 293 -3.53 0.58 -8.72
CA VAL A 293 -3.22 1.46 -9.84
C VAL A 293 -3.76 0.88 -11.15
N CYS A 294 -3.56 -0.42 -11.40
CA CYS A 294 -4.08 -1.09 -12.60
C CYS A 294 -5.61 -1.02 -12.70
N ILE A 295 -6.34 -1.19 -11.59
CA ILE A 295 -7.81 -1.08 -11.53
C ILE A 295 -8.31 0.30 -12.00
N ARG A 296 -7.56 1.37 -11.70
CA ARG A 296 -7.87 2.74 -12.15
C ARG A 296 -7.45 3.01 -13.59
N THR A 297 -6.64 2.14 -14.18
CA THR A 297 -6.04 2.35 -15.51
C THR A 297 -6.74 1.53 -16.58
N TRP A 298 -7.19 0.32 -16.26
CA TRP A 298 -7.78 -0.61 -17.22
C TRP A 298 -8.99 -1.34 -16.64
N PRO A 299 -9.99 -1.66 -17.48
CA PRO A 299 -11.06 -2.58 -17.13
C PRO A 299 -10.53 -3.93 -16.63
N ILE A 300 -11.22 -4.52 -15.66
CA ILE A 300 -10.85 -5.81 -15.08
C ILE A 300 -11.34 -6.93 -15.99
N SER A 301 -10.44 -7.81 -16.42
CA SER A 301 -10.79 -8.95 -17.27
C SER A 301 -11.75 -9.91 -16.57
N ARG A 302 -12.64 -10.53 -17.35
CA ARG A 302 -13.65 -11.47 -16.84
C ARG A 302 -13.56 -12.83 -17.53
N ALA A 303 -13.74 -13.88 -16.74
CA ALA A 303 -14.03 -15.23 -17.23
C ALA A 303 -15.49 -15.56 -16.93
N GLY A 304 -16.37 -15.38 -17.92
CA GLY A 304 -17.81 -15.43 -17.71
C GLY A 304 -18.25 -14.34 -16.73
N ARG A 305 -18.86 -14.74 -15.61
CA ARG A 305 -19.32 -13.81 -14.55
C ARG A 305 -18.25 -13.47 -13.49
N LYS A 306 -17.05 -14.04 -13.58
CA LYS A 306 -16.01 -13.87 -12.55
C LYS A 306 -14.94 -12.91 -13.01
N ASN A 307 -14.68 -11.89 -12.18
CA ASN A 307 -13.51 -11.03 -12.35
C ASN A 307 -12.22 -11.83 -12.13
N LEU A 308 -11.25 -11.66 -13.01
CA LEU A 308 -9.93 -12.28 -12.93
C LEU A 308 -9.01 -11.45 -12.03
N LEU A 309 -9.43 -11.28 -10.78
CA LEU A 309 -8.77 -10.44 -9.80
C LEU A 309 -8.60 -11.21 -8.49
N TYR A 310 -7.35 -11.46 -8.11
CA TYR A 310 -6.98 -12.31 -6.98
C TYR A 310 -5.76 -11.76 -6.24
N ASN A 311 -5.57 -12.20 -5.00
CA ASN A 311 -4.33 -11.95 -4.27
C ASN A 311 -3.21 -12.79 -4.89
N GLY A 312 -2.31 -12.10 -5.60
CA GLY A 312 -1.18 -12.68 -6.33
C GLY A 312 -1.38 -12.83 -7.83
N LEU A 313 -2.57 -12.53 -8.37
CA LEU A 313 -2.83 -12.55 -9.81
C LEU A 313 -3.94 -11.57 -10.18
N ALA A 314 -3.74 -10.77 -11.22
CA ALA A 314 -4.77 -9.90 -11.77
C ALA A 314 -4.68 -9.85 -13.30
N ALA A 315 -5.82 -9.79 -13.98
CA ALA A 315 -5.91 -9.59 -15.41
C ALA A 315 -6.78 -8.37 -15.75
N PHE A 316 -6.34 -7.61 -16.74
CA PHE A 316 -6.96 -6.36 -17.18
C PHE A 316 -7.09 -6.31 -18.70
N ASP A 317 -8.23 -5.86 -19.19
CA ASP A 317 -8.49 -5.69 -20.62
C ASP A 317 -7.90 -4.35 -21.05
N MET A 318 -6.79 -4.39 -21.78
CA MET A 318 -6.16 -3.16 -22.26
C MET A 318 -6.88 -2.57 -23.47
N THR A 319 -7.43 -3.46 -24.30
CA THR A 319 -8.24 -3.19 -25.50
C THR A 319 -9.10 -4.43 -25.75
N GLU A 320 -10.01 -4.40 -26.72
CA GLU A 320 -10.84 -5.55 -27.12
C GLU A 320 -10.04 -6.84 -27.40
N THR A 321 -8.76 -6.73 -27.77
CA THR A 321 -7.94 -7.86 -28.24
C THR A 321 -6.76 -8.20 -27.34
N TYR A 322 -6.39 -7.31 -26.41
CA TYR A 322 -5.19 -7.44 -25.59
C TYR A 322 -5.53 -7.45 -24.10
N VAL A 323 -5.06 -8.50 -23.42
CA VAL A 323 -5.22 -8.68 -21.98
C VAL A 323 -3.85 -8.61 -21.31
N LEU A 324 -3.71 -7.74 -20.31
CA LEU A 324 -2.56 -7.69 -19.41
C LEU A 324 -2.80 -8.62 -18.23
N THR A 325 -1.95 -9.62 -18.06
CA THR A 325 -1.92 -10.44 -16.84
C THR A 325 -0.69 -10.10 -16.02
N ILE A 326 -0.90 -9.79 -14.74
CA ILE A 326 0.17 -9.60 -13.75
C ILE A 326 0.05 -10.62 -12.63
N TRP A 327 1.19 -11.13 -12.18
CA TRP A 327 1.27 -12.02 -11.01
C TRP A 327 2.63 -11.86 -10.34
N TYR A 328 2.80 -12.39 -9.14
CA TYR A 328 4.12 -12.43 -8.51
C TYR A 328 4.47 -13.83 -8.06
N ASN A 329 5.77 -14.11 -8.02
CA ASN A 329 6.33 -15.26 -7.33
C ASN A 329 7.52 -14.76 -6.51
N ASP A 330 7.42 -14.92 -5.18
CA ASP A 330 8.42 -14.45 -4.24
C ASP A 330 8.73 -12.94 -4.42
N HIS A 331 9.93 -12.60 -4.87
CA HIS A 331 10.41 -11.22 -5.05
C HIS A 331 10.38 -10.73 -6.51
N ILE A 332 9.65 -11.44 -7.39
CA ILE A 332 9.56 -11.14 -8.81
C ILE A 332 8.10 -10.91 -9.19
N ILE A 333 7.83 -9.76 -9.81
CA ILE A 333 6.55 -9.49 -10.46
C ILE A 333 6.69 -9.81 -11.94
N TYR A 334 5.74 -10.55 -12.46
CA TYR A 334 5.64 -10.92 -13.86
C TYR A 334 4.47 -10.17 -14.48
N ALA A 335 4.67 -9.69 -15.70
CA ALA A 335 3.64 -9.09 -16.52
C ALA A 335 3.71 -9.71 -17.93
N ARG A 336 2.55 -10.07 -18.48
CA ARG A 336 2.44 -10.58 -19.85
C ARG A 336 1.22 -9.96 -20.52
N ILE A 337 1.37 -9.65 -21.80
CA ILE A 337 0.24 -9.29 -22.65
C ILE A 337 -0.10 -10.51 -23.50
N THR A 338 -1.38 -10.86 -23.55
CA THR A 338 -1.90 -11.90 -24.44
C THR A 338 -2.85 -11.29 -25.44
N SER A 339 -2.75 -11.73 -26.70
CA SER A 339 -3.67 -11.36 -27.76
C SER A 339 -4.58 -12.54 -28.09
N CYS A 340 -5.88 -12.33 -28.00
CA CYS A 340 -6.89 -13.35 -28.26
C CYS A 340 -7.66 -13.02 -29.55
N THR A 341 -6.93 -12.81 -30.65
CA THR A 341 -7.50 -12.63 -32.00
C THR A 341 -7.42 -13.93 -32.81
N ASN A 342 -8.45 -14.22 -33.61
CA ASN A 342 -8.43 -15.31 -34.59
C ASN A 342 -7.48 -15.06 -35.78
N ASP A 343 -7.03 -13.83 -35.97
CA ASP A 343 -6.11 -13.48 -37.06
C ASP A 343 -4.68 -13.93 -36.77
N MET A 344 -4.21 -14.88 -37.59
CA MET A 344 -2.82 -15.37 -37.60
C MET A 344 -1.82 -14.27 -37.97
N ILE A 345 -2.26 -13.15 -38.59
CA ILE A 345 -1.39 -12.20 -39.29
C ILE A 345 -1.03 -10.95 -38.47
N SER A 346 -1.84 -10.51 -37.51
CA SER A 346 -1.47 -9.41 -36.63
C SER A 346 -0.46 -9.90 -35.59
N GLY A 347 0.79 -9.47 -35.76
CA GLY A 347 1.84 -9.62 -34.76
C GLY A 347 1.49 -8.81 -33.51
N LEU A 348 1.97 -9.26 -32.37
CA LEU A 348 1.84 -8.54 -31.10
C LEU A 348 2.49 -7.16 -31.24
N ASN A 349 1.73 -6.08 -31.01
CA ASN A 349 2.25 -4.72 -31.18
C ASN A 349 3.31 -4.41 -30.10
N PHE A 350 4.57 -4.27 -30.53
CA PHE A 350 5.70 -3.93 -29.68
C PHE A 350 5.50 -2.61 -28.92
N GLU A 351 4.83 -1.63 -29.51
CA GLU A 351 4.56 -0.33 -28.89
C GLU A 351 3.67 -0.49 -27.65
N LYS A 352 2.60 -1.31 -27.73
CA LYS A 352 1.72 -1.61 -26.58
C LYS A 352 2.48 -2.31 -25.45
N CYS A 353 3.43 -3.18 -25.80
CA CYS A 353 4.30 -3.82 -24.81
C CYS A 353 5.22 -2.81 -24.12
N GLN A 354 5.76 -1.84 -24.86
CA GLN A 354 6.57 -0.77 -24.30
C GLN A 354 5.74 0.17 -23.43
N GLU A 355 4.52 0.48 -23.81
CA GLU A 355 3.60 1.31 -23.01
C GLU A 355 3.34 0.68 -21.63
N VAL A 356 2.97 -0.59 -21.57
CA VAL A 356 2.80 -1.32 -20.30
C VAL A 356 4.09 -1.34 -19.50
N ARG A 357 5.23 -1.60 -20.15
CA ARG A 357 6.54 -1.56 -19.49
C ARG A 357 6.81 -0.19 -18.88
N LEU A 358 6.46 0.90 -19.57
CA LEU A 358 6.62 2.27 -19.08
C LEU A 358 5.67 2.59 -17.93
N ILE A 359 4.41 2.17 -18.00
CA ILE A 359 3.42 2.35 -16.92
C ILE A 359 3.86 1.60 -15.67
N LEU A 360 4.16 0.30 -15.79
CA LEU A 360 4.63 -0.52 -14.68
C LEU A 360 5.94 0.01 -14.10
N ARG A 361 6.87 0.47 -14.95
CA ARG A 361 8.10 1.14 -14.52
C ARG A 361 7.81 2.43 -13.76
N LYS A 362 6.89 3.27 -14.24
CA LYS A 362 6.49 4.51 -13.57
C LYS A 362 5.89 4.21 -12.20
N ILE A 363 5.04 3.19 -12.08
CA ILE A 363 4.47 2.74 -10.81
C ILE A 363 5.59 2.30 -9.84
N CYS A 364 6.51 1.46 -10.32
CA CYS A 364 7.66 1.02 -9.52
C CYS A 364 8.51 2.21 -9.07
N LEU A 365 8.82 3.15 -9.97
CA LEU A 365 9.61 4.34 -9.65
C LEU A 365 8.88 5.27 -8.68
N ASN A 366 7.56 5.44 -8.79
CA ASN A 366 6.77 6.23 -7.86
C ASN A 366 6.76 5.61 -6.47
N PHE A 367 6.62 4.29 -6.37
CA PHE A 367 6.74 3.57 -5.11
C PHE A 367 8.13 3.76 -4.51
N GLN A 368 9.19 3.60 -5.32
CA GLN A 368 10.56 3.86 -4.89
C GLN A 368 10.78 5.30 -4.43
N ALA A 369 10.20 6.28 -5.13
CA ALA A 369 10.30 7.69 -4.77
C ALA A 369 9.54 7.99 -3.47
N SER A 370 8.34 7.41 -3.28
CA SER A 370 7.58 7.50 -2.03
C SER A 370 8.35 6.90 -0.86
N HIS A 371 9.00 5.75 -1.05
CA HIS A 371 9.87 5.12 -0.04
C HIS A 371 11.18 5.88 0.19
N ARG A 372 11.82 6.41 -0.86
CA ARG A 372 13.04 7.23 -0.73
C ARG A 372 12.76 8.61 -0.13
N LYS A 373 11.53 9.13 -0.22
CA LYS A 373 11.15 10.39 0.44
C LYS A 373 10.92 10.20 1.93
N THR A 374 10.46 9.03 2.38
CA THR A 374 10.35 8.64 3.80
C THR A 374 11.67 8.13 4.39
N HIS A 375 12.50 7.45 3.59
CA HIS A 375 13.83 6.96 4.01
C HIS A 375 15.00 7.83 3.56
N GLY A 376 14.76 9.00 2.96
CA GLY A 376 15.81 9.88 2.41
C GLY A 376 16.76 10.45 3.45
N LEU A 377 16.42 10.31 4.73
CA LEU A 377 17.26 10.66 5.88
C LEU A 377 17.80 9.42 6.61
N LEU A 378 17.12 8.27 6.49
CA LEU A 378 17.57 6.98 7.03
C LEU A 378 18.40 6.23 5.97
N GLN A 379 19.68 6.57 5.92
CA GLN A 379 20.76 5.96 5.14
C GLN A 379 20.81 6.27 3.64
N ARG A 380 21.90 6.95 3.25
CA ARG A 380 22.58 6.70 1.96
C ARG A 380 23.23 5.31 1.93
N SER A 381 22.48 4.24 2.23
CA SER A 381 22.89 2.91 1.81
C SER A 381 22.64 2.83 0.31
N LYS A 382 23.70 2.51 -0.46
CA LYS A 382 23.63 2.33 -1.90
C LYS A 382 22.88 1.05 -2.27
N SER A 383 21.62 0.90 -1.86
CA SER A 383 20.67 -0.09 -2.38
C SER A 383 19.46 -0.06 -1.46
N THR A 384 18.32 0.41 -1.93
CA THR A 384 17.09 0.13 -1.15
C THR A 384 15.99 -0.44 -2.00
N TYR A 385 15.83 -0.05 -3.26
CA TYR A 385 14.94 -0.76 -4.18
C TYR A 385 15.43 -0.47 -5.59
N ASN A 386 16.18 -1.41 -6.18
CA ASN A 386 16.47 -1.37 -7.60
C ASN A 386 15.60 -2.44 -8.24
N VAL A 387 14.73 -2.03 -9.16
CA VAL A 387 13.93 -2.97 -9.95
C VAL A 387 14.66 -3.13 -11.28
N ARG A 388 15.17 -4.33 -11.54
CA ARG A 388 15.69 -4.69 -12.86
C ARG A 388 14.53 -5.17 -13.72
N ILE A 389 14.44 -4.67 -14.94
CA ILE A 389 13.37 -4.95 -15.91
C ILE A 389 13.95 -5.53 -17.19
#